data_AF-A0AAU8N3Q2-F1
#
_entry.id   AF-A0AAU8N3Q2-F1
#
_cell.length_a   1.000
_cell.length_b   1.000
_cell.length_c   1.000
_cell.angle_alpha   90.00
_cell.angle_beta   90.00
_cell.angle_gamma   90.00
#
_symmetry.space_group_name_H-M   'P 1'
#
loop_
_entity.id
_entity.type
_entity.pdbx_description
1 polymer ?
#
loop_
_entity_poly.entity_id
_entity_poly.type
_entity_poly.pdbx_seq_one_letter_code
_entity_poly.pdbx_strand_id
1 'polypeptide(L)'
;MRPPARRRAAPELAGVDPMADAFPTAMPTGAELVALIHLRAIARRLAGAIRLVDTSPDDGEARITLVVPDSESSVMLAIYAPVWIAPDALAALLDPVAPGAVPALETPAPRGAVGFDALSHDDLERLTETIGADVLDAVWRRTERERARAEREEAEALAAGEELVEYREGYAVVAPIDPGAPGWGGIEVRVEGTNELPVAVRGEPWAADGVVVTSVVWRPVDIADAHALTPSRTRRRERAAARELIERVAATIARESGGVIVDEDGFLVGLDIL
;
A
#
# COMPACT_ATOMS: atom_id res chain seq x y z
N MET A 1 18.35 25.99 15.77
CA MET A 1 18.21 24.51 15.69
C MET A 1 19.11 24.04 14.56
N ARG A 2 20.20 23.30 14.83
CA ARG A 2 21.06 22.75 13.78
C ARG A 2 20.26 21.69 13.00
N PRO A 3 20.27 21.68 11.66
CA PRO A 3 19.66 20.57 10.92
C PRO A 3 20.36 19.26 11.32
N PRO A 4 19.63 18.14 11.38
CA PRO A 4 20.21 16.84 11.68
C PRO A 4 21.33 16.53 10.67
N ALA A 5 22.40 15.88 11.16
CA ALA A 5 23.50 15.46 10.30
C ALA A 5 22.98 14.51 9.21
N ARG A 6 23.16 14.88 7.95
CA ARG A 6 22.75 14.03 6.82
C ARG A 6 23.59 12.76 6.82
N ARG A 7 22.94 11.62 6.67
CA ARG A 7 23.61 10.30 6.62
C ARG A 7 23.77 9.87 5.16
N ARG A 8 24.83 9.08 4.90
CA ARG A 8 24.95 8.34 3.65
C ARG A 8 23.95 7.19 3.61
N ALA A 9 23.58 6.77 2.41
CA ALA A 9 22.87 5.51 2.23
C ALA A 9 23.68 4.35 2.85
N ALA A 10 22.98 3.35 3.39
CA ALA A 10 23.62 2.13 3.85
C ALA A 10 24.23 1.40 2.64
N PRO A 11 25.46 0.86 2.72
CA PRO A 11 26.12 0.22 1.58
C PRO A 11 25.34 -0.97 1.01
N GLU A 12 24.50 -1.62 1.80
CA GLU A 12 23.61 -2.72 1.41
C GLU A 12 22.51 -2.28 0.45
N LEU A 13 22.23 -0.96 0.37
CA LEU A 13 21.23 -0.38 -0.53
C LEU A 13 21.82 0.09 -1.86
N ALA A 14 23.15 0.00 -2.03
CA ALA A 14 23.82 0.44 -3.25
C ALA A 14 23.37 -0.42 -4.45
N GLY A 15 22.95 0.23 -5.53
CA GLY A 15 22.44 -0.44 -6.73
C GLY A 15 21.03 -1.02 -6.58
N VAL A 16 20.37 -0.82 -5.43
CA VAL A 16 18.99 -1.26 -5.18
C VAL A 16 18.02 -0.16 -5.60
N ASP A 17 18.20 1.06 -5.11
CA ASP A 17 17.35 2.21 -5.46
C ASP A 17 18.15 3.26 -6.25
N PRO A 18 17.88 3.45 -7.55
CA PRO A 18 18.54 4.46 -8.38
C PRO A 18 18.42 5.88 -7.81
N MET A 19 17.37 6.16 -7.03
CA MET A 19 17.23 7.44 -6.34
C MET A 19 18.28 7.57 -5.23
N ALA A 20 18.46 6.56 -4.38
CA ALA A 20 19.48 6.58 -3.33
C ALA A 20 20.91 6.66 -3.91
N ASP A 21 21.16 5.94 -5.01
CA ASP A 21 22.45 5.95 -5.71
C ASP A 21 22.82 7.34 -6.27
N ALA A 22 21.84 8.20 -6.53
CA ALA A 22 22.09 9.58 -6.95
C ALA A 22 22.70 10.46 -5.83
N PHE A 23 22.60 10.03 -4.56
CA PHE A 23 23.01 10.79 -3.38
C PHE A 23 24.06 10.05 -2.52
N PRO A 24 25.26 9.74 -3.07
CA PRO A 24 26.26 8.91 -2.38
C PRO A 24 26.88 9.58 -1.15
N THR A 25 26.84 10.91 -1.07
CA THR A 25 27.47 11.66 0.03
C THR A 25 26.51 11.93 1.18
N ALA A 26 25.22 12.16 0.88
CA ALA A 26 24.23 12.55 1.87
C ALA A 26 22.81 12.37 1.31
N MET A 27 21.97 11.60 2.00
CA MET A 27 20.57 11.38 1.61
C MET A 27 19.75 12.68 1.69
N PRO A 28 18.76 12.86 0.79
CA PRO A 28 17.82 13.96 0.84
C PRO A 28 16.96 13.89 2.10
N THR A 29 16.60 15.05 2.67
CA THR A 29 15.77 15.14 3.89
C THR A 29 14.79 16.30 3.80
N GLY A 30 13.73 16.27 4.62
CA GLY A 30 12.74 17.36 4.68
C GLY A 30 12.10 17.64 3.31
N ALA A 31 12.03 18.92 2.93
CA ALA A 31 11.37 19.35 1.70
C ALA A 31 12.02 18.77 0.43
N GLU A 32 13.34 18.54 0.44
CA GLU A 32 14.06 17.93 -0.69
C GLU A 32 13.59 16.50 -0.94
N LEU A 33 13.50 15.71 0.14
CA LEU A 33 12.99 14.33 0.08
C LEU A 33 11.54 14.31 -0.39
N VAL A 34 10.69 15.18 0.17
CA VAL A 34 9.28 15.30 -0.24
C VAL A 34 9.17 15.64 -1.72
N ALA A 35 9.96 16.60 -2.23
CA ALA A 35 9.97 16.96 -3.63
C ALA A 35 10.40 15.78 -4.53
N LEU A 36 11.43 15.02 -4.15
CA LEU A 36 11.89 13.86 -4.91
C LEU A 36 10.86 12.72 -4.93
N ILE A 37 10.16 12.48 -3.81
CA ILE A 37 9.06 11.53 -3.73
C ILE A 37 7.97 11.91 -4.74
N HIS A 38 7.52 13.16 -4.73
CA HIS A 38 6.48 13.63 -5.66
C HIS A 38 6.95 13.66 -7.12
N LEU A 39 8.19 14.05 -7.41
CA LEU A 39 8.74 14.00 -8.76
C LEU A 39 8.81 12.56 -9.29
N ARG A 40 9.12 11.58 -8.42
CA ARG A 40 9.15 10.17 -8.78
C ARG A 40 7.76 9.66 -9.12
N ALA A 41 6.76 10.04 -8.33
CA ALA A 41 5.35 9.75 -8.59
C ALA A 41 4.89 10.35 -9.93
N ILE A 42 5.17 11.63 -10.19
CA ILE A 42 4.86 12.28 -11.47
C ILE A 42 5.55 11.58 -12.64
N ALA A 43 6.84 11.28 -12.52
CA ALA A 43 7.59 10.59 -13.57
C ALA A 43 7.03 9.18 -13.83
N ARG A 44 6.66 8.43 -12.78
CA ARG A 44 6.00 7.12 -12.92
C ARG A 44 4.71 7.24 -13.72
N ARG A 45 3.84 8.17 -13.34
CA ARG A 45 2.53 8.41 -13.99
C ARG A 45 2.66 8.78 -15.46
N LEU A 46 3.67 9.58 -15.80
CA LEU A 46 3.93 10.03 -17.17
C LEU A 46 4.76 9.03 -18.00
N ALA A 47 5.10 7.86 -17.45
CA ALA A 47 6.09 6.93 -18.02
C ALA A 47 7.40 7.65 -18.44
N GLY A 48 7.80 8.62 -17.61
CA GLY A 48 8.94 9.51 -17.81
C GLY A 48 10.15 9.16 -16.94
N ALA A 49 11.07 10.10 -16.84
CA ALA A 49 12.30 9.94 -16.06
C ALA A 49 12.68 11.24 -15.34
N ILE A 50 13.38 11.09 -14.22
CA ILE A 50 13.97 12.21 -13.47
C ILE A 50 15.46 12.25 -13.79
N ARG A 51 15.94 13.40 -14.25
CA ARG A 51 17.36 13.65 -14.46
C ARG A 51 17.92 14.42 -13.28
N LEU A 52 18.75 13.76 -12.48
CA LEU A 52 19.47 14.35 -11.36
C LEU A 52 20.87 14.73 -11.82
N VAL A 53 21.30 15.93 -11.45
CA VAL A 53 22.62 16.46 -11.80
C VAL A 53 23.34 16.84 -10.50
N ASP A 54 24.42 16.14 -10.21
CA ASP A 54 25.32 16.46 -9.11
C ASP A 54 26.43 17.37 -9.63
N THR A 55 26.40 18.63 -9.19
CA THR A 55 27.39 19.66 -9.52
C THR A 55 28.48 19.80 -8.46
N SER A 56 28.50 18.92 -7.46
CA SER A 56 29.48 18.89 -6.38
C SER A 56 30.86 18.27 -6.70
N PRO A 57 31.10 17.55 -7.82
CA PRO A 57 32.44 17.01 -8.10
C PRO A 57 33.49 18.13 -8.25
N ASP A 58 34.59 18.03 -7.50
CA ASP A 58 35.76 18.92 -7.58
C ASP A 58 36.53 18.76 -8.92
N ASP A 59 36.21 17.69 -9.65
CA ASP A 59 36.81 17.22 -10.90
C ASP A 59 36.30 17.96 -12.14
N GLY A 60 35.28 18.83 -11.98
CA GLY A 60 34.73 19.68 -13.04
C GLY A 60 33.69 19.02 -13.97
N GLU A 61 33.46 17.71 -13.87
CA GLU A 61 32.39 17.02 -14.61
C GLU A 61 31.15 16.79 -13.72
N ALA A 62 30.00 17.32 -14.16
CA ALA A 62 28.73 17.07 -13.46
C ALA A 62 28.32 15.59 -13.61
N ARG A 63 28.08 14.90 -12.49
CA ARG A 63 27.56 13.53 -12.54
C ARG A 63 26.06 13.57 -12.79
N ILE A 64 25.61 12.86 -13.82
CA ILE A 64 24.19 12.79 -14.19
C ILE A 64 23.66 11.40 -13.84
N THR A 65 22.62 11.34 -13.02
CA THR A 65 21.88 10.10 -12.73
C THR A 65 20.49 10.21 -13.34
N LEU A 66 20.12 9.24 -14.17
CA LEU A 66 18.78 9.12 -14.73
C LEU A 66 17.99 8.09 -13.91
N VAL A 67 16.93 8.54 -13.24
CA VAL A 67 16.02 7.67 -12.49
C VAL A 67 14.77 7.46 -13.35
N VAL A 68 14.55 6.23 -13.80
CA VAL A 68 13.36 5.83 -14.56
C VAL A 68 12.48 4.98 -13.63
N PRO A 69 11.40 5.53 -13.06
CA PRO A 69 10.46 4.73 -12.28
C PRO A 69 9.77 3.71 -13.19
N ASP A 70 9.53 2.50 -12.67
CA ASP A 70 8.69 1.51 -13.35
C ASP A 70 7.24 2.01 -13.38
N SER A 71 6.75 2.42 -14.55
CA SER A 71 5.36 2.90 -14.70
C SER A 71 4.32 1.82 -14.40
N GLU A 72 4.72 0.55 -14.51
CA GLU A 72 3.86 -0.61 -14.29
C GLU A 72 3.90 -1.11 -12.84
N SER A 73 4.67 -0.46 -11.94
CA SER A 73 4.72 -0.87 -10.54
C SER A 73 3.46 -0.45 -9.77
N SER A 74 2.81 0.64 -10.18
CA SER A 74 1.59 1.16 -9.57
C SER A 74 0.37 0.42 -10.10
N VAL A 75 -0.09 -0.60 -9.38
CA VAL A 75 -1.29 -1.36 -9.77
C VAL A 75 -2.49 -1.11 -8.87
N MET A 76 -2.28 -0.48 -7.71
CA MET A 76 -3.31 -0.27 -6.72
C MET A 76 -4.14 0.98 -7.05
N LEU A 77 -5.45 0.89 -6.83
CA LEU A 77 -6.38 2.00 -7.02
C LEU A 77 -7.24 2.17 -5.77
N ALA A 78 -7.56 3.43 -5.46
CA ALA A 78 -8.50 3.79 -4.40
C ALA A 78 -9.69 4.55 -5.01
N ILE A 79 -10.90 4.21 -4.59
CA ILE A 79 -12.13 4.86 -4.99
C ILE A 79 -12.66 5.61 -3.79
N TYR A 80 -12.77 6.93 -3.89
CA TYR A 80 -13.39 7.77 -2.87
C TYR A 80 -14.82 8.06 -3.28
N ALA A 81 -15.77 7.77 -2.41
CA ALA A 81 -17.19 7.90 -2.71
C ALA A 81 -18.01 8.27 -1.45
N PRO A 82 -19.22 8.85 -1.63
CA PRO A 82 -20.13 9.11 -0.51
C PRO A 82 -20.91 7.87 -0.05
N VAL A 83 -20.86 6.78 -0.82
CA VAL A 83 -21.71 5.61 -0.61
C VAL A 83 -20.91 4.46 -0.02
N TRP A 84 -21.39 3.94 1.12
CA TRP A 84 -20.96 2.66 1.66
C TRP A 84 -21.72 1.51 1.00
N ILE A 85 -21.02 0.67 0.24
CA ILE A 85 -21.59 -0.56 -0.31
C ILE A 85 -21.54 -1.63 0.79
N ALA A 86 -22.55 -2.49 0.91
CA ALA A 86 -22.50 -3.59 1.87
C ALA A 86 -21.62 -4.75 1.35
N PRO A 87 -21.02 -5.60 2.22
CA PRO A 87 -20.11 -6.66 1.78
C PRO A 87 -20.70 -7.61 0.72
N ASP A 88 -21.91 -8.12 0.95
CA ASP A 88 -22.57 -9.04 0.02
C ASP A 88 -22.98 -8.34 -1.28
N ALA A 89 -23.38 -7.06 -1.19
CA ALA A 89 -23.71 -6.25 -2.35
C ALA A 89 -22.47 -5.97 -3.20
N LEU A 90 -21.32 -5.72 -2.56
CA LEU A 90 -20.04 -5.55 -3.26
C LEU A 90 -19.60 -6.86 -3.91
N ALA A 91 -19.68 -7.99 -3.23
CA ALA A 91 -19.35 -9.29 -3.82
C ALA A 91 -20.24 -9.59 -5.05
N ALA A 92 -21.55 -9.38 -4.94
CA ALA A 92 -22.48 -9.54 -6.06
C ALA A 92 -22.20 -8.57 -7.22
N LEU A 93 -21.83 -7.32 -6.91
CA LEU A 93 -21.44 -6.32 -7.90
C LEU A 93 -20.18 -6.74 -8.66
N LEU A 94 -19.22 -7.37 -7.99
CA LEU A 94 -17.94 -7.76 -8.56
C LEU A 94 -17.96 -9.08 -9.31
N ASP A 95 -18.94 -9.96 -9.06
CA ASP A 95 -19.03 -11.29 -9.68
C ASP A 95 -18.84 -11.30 -11.22
N PRO A 96 -19.41 -10.36 -12.01
CA PRO A 96 -19.22 -10.34 -13.46
C PRO A 96 -17.78 -10.05 -13.92
N VAL A 97 -17.00 -9.32 -13.12
CA VAL A 97 -15.65 -8.86 -13.49
C VAL A 97 -14.53 -9.58 -12.73
N ALA A 98 -14.84 -10.10 -11.54
CA ALA A 98 -13.95 -10.84 -10.65
C ALA A 98 -14.68 -12.09 -10.12
N PRO A 99 -14.87 -13.14 -10.96
CA PRO A 99 -15.57 -14.35 -10.54
C PRO A 99 -14.92 -15.00 -9.32
N GLY A 100 -15.74 -15.39 -8.35
CA GLY A 100 -15.25 -15.91 -7.06
C GLY A 100 -14.94 -14.83 -6.02
N ALA A 101 -15.38 -13.59 -6.26
CA ALA A 101 -15.40 -12.54 -5.24
C ALA A 101 -16.25 -12.97 -4.04
N VAL A 102 -15.66 -13.00 -2.85
CA VAL A 102 -16.34 -13.36 -1.61
C VAL A 102 -15.99 -12.38 -0.49
N PRO A 103 -16.95 -12.05 0.40
CA PRO A 103 -16.65 -11.27 1.59
C PRO A 103 -15.63 -11.98 2.48
N ALA A 104 -14.56 -11.28 2.83
CA ALA A 104 -13.57 -11.71 3.81
C ALA A 104 -13.85 -11.04 5.15
N LEU A 105 -14.94 -11.47 5.79
CA LEU A 105 -15.41 -10.91 7.07
C LEU A 105 -14.72 -11.53 8.29
N GLU A 106 -14.10 -12.69 8.09
CA GLU A 106 -13.31 -13.35 9.11
C GLU A 106 -11.85 -12.95 8.94
N THR A 107 -11.18 -12.56 10.02
CA THR A 107 -9.72 -12.51 10.05
C THR A 107 -9.22 -13.93 10.30
N PRO A 108 -8.72 -14.66 9.29
CA PRO A 108 -8.21 -16.00 9.55
C PRO A 108 -7.05 -15.89 10.52
N ALA A 109 -7.10 -16.69 11.59
CA ALA A 109 -5.96 -16.80 12.51
C ALA A 109 -4.73 -17.20 11.69
N PRO A 110 -3.60 -16.51 11.87
CA PRO A 110 -2.39 -16.86 11.14
C PRO A 110 -2.01 -18.31 11.40
N ARG A 111 -1.75 -19.07 10.33
CA ARG A 111 -1.28 -20.44 10.45
C ARG A 111 0.23 -20.41 10.69
N GLY A 112 0.62 -20.65 11.94
CA GLY A 112 2.03 -20.69 12.36
C GLY A 112 2.49 -19.41 13.04
N ALA A 113 3.80 -19.33 13.30
CA ALA A 113 4.39 -18.16 13.92
C ALA A 113 4.29 -16.95 12.97
N VAL A 114 4.00 -15.77 13.52
CA VAL A 114 3.90 -14.50 12.79
C VAL A 114 4.63 -13.39 13.53
N GLY A 115 4.94 -12.31 12.82
CA GLY A 115 5.70 -11.20 13.38
C GLY A 115 7.10 -11.65 13.77
N PHE A 116 7.57 -11.20 14.94
CA PHE A 116 8.92 -11.54 15.42
C PHE A 116 9.08 -13.04 15.72
N ASP A 117 8.01 -13.74 16.08
CA ASP A 117 8.04 -15.17 16.36
C ASP A 117 8.34 -16.01 15.11
N ALA A 118 8.12 -15.46 13.92
CA ALA A 118 8.42 -16.11 12.64
C ALA A 118 9.90 -15.95 12.21
N LEU A 119 10.63 -15.03 12.85
CA LEU A 119 12.02 -14.75 12.50
C LEU A 119 12.94 -15.82 13.09
N SER A 120 14.00 -16.16 12.36
CA SER A 120 15.08 -16.94 12.96
C SER A 120 15.78 -16.13 14.05
N HIS A 121 16.51 -16.80 14.94
CA HIS A 121 17.29 -16.14 15.97
C HIS A 121 18.28 -15.13 15.38
N ASP A 122 19.01 -15.53 14.34
CA ASP A 122 19.98 -14.69 13.65
C ASP A 122 19.31 -13.47 12.96
N ASP A 123 18.09 -13.62 12.44
CA ASP A 123 17.33 -12.50 11.86
C ASP A 123 16.90 -11.51 12.93
N LEU A 124 16.46 -12.01 14.08
CA LEU A 124 16.02 -11.19 15.20
C LEU A 124 17.20 -10.45 15.83
N GLU A 125 18.36 -11.09 15.98
CA GLU A 125 19.59 -10.43 16.45
C GLU A 125 20.00 -9.30 15.50
N ARG A 126 20.07 -9.55 14.19
CA ARG A 126 20.38 -8.51 13.20
C ARG A 126 19.38 -7.35 13.22
N LEU A 127 18.09 -7.65 13.37
CA LEU A 127 17.05 -6.64 13.49
C LEU A 127 17.22 -5.80 14.76
N THR A 128 17.58 -6.45 15.86
CA THR A 128 17.85 -5.83 17.15
C THR A 128 19.06 -4.91 17.11
N GLU A 129 20.14 -5.33 16.46
CA GLU A 129 21.33 -4.49 16.24
C GLU A 129 21.01 -3.27 15.37
N THR A 130 20.12 -3.43 14.37
CA THR A 130 19.80 -2.38 13.40
C THR A 130 18.86 -1.32 13.98
N ILE A 131 17.79 -1.74 14.65
CA ILE A 131 16.70 -0.86 15.11
C ILE A 131 16.89 -0.46 16.59
N GLY A 132 17.59 -1.28 17.37
CA GLY A 132 17.82 -1.11 18.80
C GLY A 132 16.82 -1.88 19.66
N ALA A 133 17.33 -2.57 20.68
CA ALA A 133 16.53 -3.40 21.59
C ALA A 133 15.42 -2.61 22.31
N ASP A 134 15.69 -1.37 22.72
CA ASP A 134 14.71 -0.53 23.42
C ASP A 134 13.50 -0.17 22.55
N VAL A 135 13.72 0.02 21.24
CA VAL A 135 12.65 0.34 20.29
C VAL A 135 11.78 -0.89 20.04
N LEU A 136 12.40 -2.06 19.86
CA LEU A 136 11.69 -3.33 19.71
C LEU A 136 10.87 -3.67 20.95
N ASP A 137 11.43 -3.51 22.15
CA ASP A 137 10.73 -3.73 23.42
C ASP A 137 9.58 -2.73 23.65
N ALA A 138 9.72 -1.49 23.18
CA ALA A 138 8.63 -0.51 23.22
C ALA A 138 7.47 -0.89 22.27
N VAL A 139 7.77 -1.36 21.06
CA VAL A 139 6.77 -1.84 20.10
C VAL A 139 6.07 -3.08 20.65
N TRP A 140 6.82 -4.04 21.17
CA TRP A 140 6.31 -5.27 21.77
C TRP A 140 5.31 -4.99 22.90
N ARG A 141 5.72 -4.20 23.90
CA ARG A 141 4.85 -3.82 25.03
C ARG A 141 3.61 -3.05 24.59
N ARG A 142 3.69 -2.26 23.53
CA ARG A 142 2.53 -1.58 22.96
C ARG A 142 1.54 -2.59 22.39
N THR A 143 2.02 -3.53 21.57
CA THR A 143 1.16 -4.56 20.97
C THR A 143 0.49 -5.46 22.01
N GLU A 144 1.17 -5.83 23.09
CA GLU A 144 0.56 -6.61 24.17
C GLU A 144 -0.47 -5.83 24.97
N ARG A 145 -0.25 -4.54 25.21
CA ARG A 145 -1.25 -3.69 25.87
C ARG A 145 -2.52 -3.56 25.03
N GLU A 146 -2.37 -3.41 23.72
CA GLU A 146 -3.49 -3.34 22.77
C GLU A 146 -4.26 -4.67 22.75
N ARG A 147 -3.58 -5.83 22.69
CA ARG A 147 -4.21 -7.16 22.79
C ARG A 147 -4.95 -7.36 24.11
N ALA A 148 -4.28 -7.11 25.24
CA ALA A 148 -4.89 -7.28 26.55
C ALA A 148 -6.05 -6.29 26.79
N ARG A 149 -6.06 -5.14 26.11
CA ARG A 149 -7.19 -4.21 26.13
C ARG A 149 -8.36 -4.78 25.34
N ALA A 150 -8.13 -5.24 24.10
CA ALA A 150 -9.18 -5.85 23.28
C ALA A 150 -9.80 -7.09 23.97
N GLU A 151 -8.97 -7.97 24.55
CA GLU A 151 -9.44 -9.15 25.30
C GLU A 151 -10.28 -8.76 26.53
N ARG A 152 -9.92 -7.67 27.22
CA ARG A 152 -10.71 -7.17 28.36
C ARG A 152 -12.03 -6.57 27.92
N GLU A 153 -12.02 -5.76 26.87
CA GLU A 153 -13.24 -5.15 26.31
C GLU A 153 -14.21 -6.24 25.82
N GLU A 154 -13.71 -7.29 25.18
CA GLU A 154 -14.49 -8.46 24.75
C GLU A 154 -15.05 -9.25 25.94
N ALA A 155 -14.22 -9.51 26.96
CA ALA A 155 -14.65 -10.21 28.17
C ALA A 155 -15.68 -9.42 28.99
N GLU A 156 -15.55 -8.10 29.06
CA GLU A 156 -16.47 -7.19 29.74
C GLU A 156 -17.84 -7.15 29.03
N ALA A 157 -17.86 -7.04 27.70
CA ALA A 157 -19.08 -7.06 26.90
C ALA A 157 -19.81 -8.42 27.00
N LEU A 158 -19.05 -9.53 26.96
CA LEU A 158 -19.60 -10.88 27.15
C LEU A 158 -20.20 -11.07 28.55
N ALA A 159 -19.54 -10.54 29.58
CA ALA A 159 -20.02 -10.60 30.97
C ALA A 159 -21.25 -9.72 31.22
N ALA A 160 -21.38 -8.61 30.50
CA ALA A 160 -22.52 -7.70 30.58
C ALA A 160 -23.78 -8.23 29.87
N GLY A 161 -23.66 -9.30 29.08
CA GLY A 161 -24.77 -9.84 28.28
C GLY A 161 -25.23 -8.87 27.19
N GLU A 162 -24.37 -7.92 26.83
CA GLU A 162 -24.61 -7.01 25.71
C GLU A 162 -24.50 -7.82 24.41
N GLU A 163 -25.47 -7.65 23.52
CA GLU A 163 -25.30 -8.14 22.14
C GLU A 163 -24.11 -7.37 21.58
N LEU A 164 -23.01 -8.09 21.31
CA LEU A 164 -21.84 -7.55 20.64
C LEU A 164 -22.25 -7.13 19.23
N VAL A 165 -22.81 -5.92 19.11
CA VAL A 165 -22.99 -5.25 17.83
C VAL A 165 -21.59 -4.92 17.35
N GLU A 166 -21.06 -5.75 16.45
CA GLU A 166 -19.74 -5.58 15.89
C GLU A 166 -19.74 -4.29 15.04
N TYR A 167 -19.31 -3.18 15.65
CA TYR A 167 -19.04 -1.93 14.94
C TYR A 167 -17.81 -2.13 14.07
N ARG A 168 -18.02 -2.53 12.81
CA ARG A 168 -16.94 -2.68 11.84
C ARG A 168 -16.58 -1.32 11.25
N GLU A 169 -15.34 -0.89 11.47
CA GLU A 169 -14.77 0.32 10.85
C GLU A 169 -14.49 0.10 9.35
N GLY A 170 -14.43 -1.16 8.91
CA GLY A 170 -14.21 -1.57 7.53
C GLY A 170 -14.47 -3.05 7.28
N TYR A 171 -14.43 -3.45 6.02
CA TYR A 171 -14.49 -4.86 5.59
C TYR A 171 -13.70 -5.08 4.31
N ALA A 172 -13.51 -6.34 3.90
CA ALA A 172 -12.89 -6.67 2.63
C ALA A 172 -13.71 -7.67 1.81
N VAL A 173 -13.54 -7.62 0.49
CA VAL A 173 -13.94 -8.65 -0.47
C VAL A 173 -12.69 -9.12 -1.20
N VAL A 174 -12.48 -10.44 -1.28
CA VAL A 174 -11.31 -11.03 -1.93
C VAL A 174 -11.74 -11.77 -3.19
N ALA A 175 -10.91 -11.72 -4.22
CA ALA A 175 -11.12 -12.45 -5.46
C ALA A 175 -9.79 -12.95 -6.04
N PRO A 176 -9.73 -14.13 -6.68
CA PRO A 176 -8.54 -14.54 -7.42
C PRO A 176 -8.33 -13.63 -8.65
N ILE A 177 -7.08 -13.47 -9.09
CA ILE A 177 -6.80 -12.74 -10.35
C ILE A 177 -7.37 -13.50 -11.54
N ASP A 178 -7.16 -14.82 -11.54
CA ASP A 178 -7.68 -15.76 -12.52
C ASP A 178 -7.99 -17.08 -11.78
N PRO A 179 -9.26 -17.52 -11.72
CA PRO A 179 -9.62 -18.81 -11.13
C PRO A 179 -8.89 -20.01 -11.77
N GLY A 180 -8.48 -19.90 -13.03
CA GLY A 180 -7.69 -20.90 -13.75
C GLY A 180 -6.19 -20.88 -13.44
N ALA A 181 -5.70 -19.83 -12.77
CA ALA A 181 -4.28 -19.65 -12.43
C ALA A 181 -4.09 -19.32 -10.94
N PRO A 182 -4.34 -20.26 -10.01
CA PRO A 182 -4.26 -20.01 -8.56
C PRO A 182 -2.87 -19.57 -8.08
N GLY A 183 -1.81 -19.80 -8.86
CA GLY A 183 -0.46 -19.34 -8.56
C GLY A 183 -0.22 -17.83 -8.76
N TRP A 184 -1.22 -17.07 -9.22
CA TRP A 184 -1.12 -15.62 -9.47
C TRP A 184 -1.60 -14.79 -8.28
N GLY A 185 -2.14 -15.42 -7.23
CA GLY A 185 -2.70 -14.71 -6.08
C GLY A 185 -4.06 -14.10 -6.38
N GLY A 186 -4.35 -12.97 -5.73
CA GLY A 186 -5.67 -12.36 -5.75
C GLY A 186 -5.65 -10.84 -5.64
N ILE A 187 -6.84 -10.26 -5.65
CA ILE A 187 -7.08 -8.90 -5.23
C ILE A 187 -7.84 -8.89 -3.90
N GLU A 188 -7.65 -7.83 -3.14
CA GLU A 188 -8.38 -7.52 -1.93
C GLU A 188 -8.99 -6.13 -2.07
N VAL A 189 -10.32 -6.06 -2.05
CA VAL A 189 -11.09 -4.82 -2.10
C VAL A 189 -11.48 -4.47 -0.67
N ARG A 190 -10.79 -3.47 -0.09
CA ARG A 190 -11.02 -3.00 1.29
C ARG A 190 -11.94 -1.79 1.26
N VAL A 191 -12.94 -1.77 2.13
CA VAL A 191 -13.88 -0.66 2.27
C VAL A 191 -13.81 -0.18 3.70
N GLU A 192 -13.55 1.10 3.89
CA GLU A 192 -13.45 1.74 5.20
C GLU A 192 -13.91 3.20 5.15
N GLY A 193 -14.32 3.73 6.30
CA GLY A 193 -14.64 5.14 6.45
C GLY A 193 -13.36 5.95 6.61
N THR A 194 -13.26 7.09 5.93
CA THR A 194 -12.09 7.96 6.02
C THR A 194 -12.45 9.43 6.10
N ASN A 195 -11.61 10.18 6.83
CA ASN A 195 -11.59 11.64 6.84
C ASN A 195 -10.32 12.19 6.15
N GLU A 196 -9.40 11.31 5.73
CA GLU A 196 -8.15 11.66 5.08
C GLU A 196 -8.33 11.61 3.57
N LEU A 197 -8.41 12.78 2.95
CA LEU A 197 -8.64 12.91 1.52
C LEU A 197 -7.39 13.40 0.78
N PRO A 198 -7.00 12.73 -0.33
CA PRO A 198 -6.04 13.26 -1.28
C PRO A 198 -6.47 14.63 -1.77
N VAL A 199 -5.50 15.49 -2.07
CA VAL A 199 -5.77 16.86 -2.55
C VAL A 199 -6.70 16.86 -3.77
N ALA A 200 -6.56 15.86 -4.64
CA ALA A 200 -7.35 15.75 -5.86
C ALA A 200 -8.85 15.44 -5.62
N VAL A 201 -9.21 14.92 -4.43
CA VAL A 201 -10.59 14.55 -4.07
C VAL A 201 -11.29 15.64 -3.25
N ARG A 202 -10.53 16.49 -2.55
CA ARG A 202 -11.09 17.52 -1.65
C ARG A 202 -12.03 18.53 -2.31
N GLY A 203 -11.95 18.66 -3.63
CA GLY A 203 -12.83 19.54 -4.41
C GLY A 203 -14.22 18.95 -4.73
N GLU A 204 -14.44 17.66 -4.44
CA GLU A 204 -15.70 17.00 -4.73
C GLU A 204 -16.84 17.53 -3.83
N PRO A 205 -18.07 17.73 -4.35
CA PRO A 205 -19.18 18.28 -3.58
C PRO A 205 -19.53 17.47 -2.32
N TRP A 206 -19.32 16.16 -2.38
CA TRP A 206 -19.62 15.21 -1.30
C TRP A 206 -18.45 15.00 -0.34
N ALA A 207 -17.26 15.56 -0.61
CA ALA A 207 -16.06 15.34 0.20
C ALA A 207 -16.16 15.88 1.64
N ALA A 208 -17.14 16.74 1.93
CA ALA A 208 -17.34 17.33 3.25
C ALA A 208 -18.10 16.41 4.23
N ASP A 209 -18.88 15.46 3.74
CA ASP A 209 -19.94 14.78 4.50
C ASP A 209 -19.64 13.31 4.79
N GLY A 210 -18.40 13.03 5.22
CA GLY A 210 -17.92 11.67 5.47
C GLY A 210 -17.69 10.91 4.17
N VAL A 211 -16.53 10.26 4.05
CA VAL A 211 -16.12 9.61 2.79
C VAL A 211 -15.83 8.15 3.05
N VAL A 212 -16.23 7.31 2.10
CA VAL A 212 -15.84 5.91 2.05
C VAL A 212 -14.69 5.79 1.07
N VAL A 213 -13.60 5.15 1.50
CA VAL A 213 -12.52 4.75 0.61
C VAL A 213 -12.63 3.26 0.35
N THR A 214 -12.70 2.90 -0.92
CA THR A 214 -12.61 1.52 -1.39
C THR A 214 -11.26 1.32 -2.06
N SER A 215 -10.35 0.63 -1.39
CA SER A 215 -9.01 0.34 -1.91
C SER A 215 -8.96 -1.02 -2.57
N VAL A 216 -8.53 -1.09 -3.83
CA VAL A 216 -8.33 -2.34 -4.57
C VAL A 216 -6.84 -2.65 -4.59
N VAL A 217 -6.46 -3.69 -3.85
CA VAL A 217 -5.07 -4.06 -3.57
C VAL A 217 -4.72 -5.38 -4.24
N TRP A 218 -3.58 -5.43 -4.93
CA TRP A 218 -3.03 -6.71 -5.41
C TRP A 218 -2.34 -7.47 -4.28
N ARG A 219 -2.66 -8.76 -4.14
CA ARG A 219 -2.06 -9.72 -3.19
C ARG A 219 -1.37 -10.84 -3.97
N PRO A 220 -0.06 -10.73 -4.26
CA PRO A 220 0.70 -11.86 -4.82
C PRO A 220 0.76 -13.01 -3.82
N VAL A 221 1.04 -14.22 -4.32
CA VAL A 221 1.21 -15.43 -3.48
C VAL A 221 2.34 -15.26 -2.47
N ASP A 222 3.44 -14.61 -2.88
CA ASP A 222 4.52 -14.19 -2.00
C ASP A 222 4.54 -12.67 -1.93
N ILE A 223 4.38 -12.14 -0.71
CA ILE A 223 4.31 -10.70 -0.45
C ILE A 223 5.59 -9.99 -0.90
N ALA A 224 6.74 -10.65 -0.87
CA ALA A 224 8.02 -10.07 -1.31
C ALA A 224 8.00 -9.67 -2.80
N ASP A 225 7.15 -10.30 -3.61
CA ASP A 225 7.04 -10.03 -5.04
C ASP A 225 6.24 -8.76 -5.37
N ALA A 226 5.44 -8.24 -4.43
CA ALA A 226 4.60 -7.05 -4.66
C ALA A 226 5.45 -5.84 -5.09
N HIS A 227 6.63 -5.68 -4.49
CA HIS A 227 7.51 -4.52 -4.68
C HIS A 227 8.86 -4.88 -5.31
N ALA A 228 8.96 -6.05 -5.95
CA ALA A 228 10.17 -6.44 -6.65
C ALA A 228 10.52 -5.42 -7.74
N LEU A 229 11.67 -4.75 -7.60
CA LEU A 229 12.18 -3.72 -8.51
C LEU A 229 12.57 -4.28 -9.89
N THR A 230 12.96 -5.56 -9.93
CA THR A 230 13.31 -6.26 -11.17
C THR A 230 12.49 -7.56 -11.27
N PRO A 231 11.19 -7.45 -11.60
CA PRO A 231 10.30 -8.62 -11.62
C PRO A 231 10.67 -9.57 -12.76
N SER A 232 10.49 -10.88 -12.56
CA SER A 232 10.66 -11.89 -13.63
C SER A 232 9.62 -11.71 -14.75
N ARG A 233 9.82 -12.35 -15.91
CA ARG A 233 8.83 -12.31 -17.02
C ARG A 233 7.44 -12.81 -16.59
N THR A 234 7.40 -13.84 -15.76
CA THR A 234 6.15 -14.39 -15.22
C THR A 234 5.48 -13.39 -14.28
N ARG A 235 6.25 -12.78 -13.36
CA ARG A 235 5.74 -11.75 -12.43
C ARG A 235 5.20 -10.53 -13.16
N ARG A 236 5.81 -10.12 -14.27
CA ARG A 236 5.28 -9.03 -15.10
C ARG A 236 3.91 -9.36 -15.71
N ARG A 237 3.69 -10.61 -16.13
CA ARG A 237 2.38 -11.05 -16.65
C ARG A 237 1.32 -11.09 -15.55
N GLU A 238 1.67 -11.62 -14.39
CA GLU A 238 0.81 -11.65 -13.21
C GLU A 238 0.39 -10.23 -12.80
N ARG A 239 1.36 -9.30 -12.71
CA ARG A 239 1.10 -7.90 -12.39
C ARG A 239 0.24 -7.22 -13.45
N ALA A 240 0.46 -7.49 -14.74
CA ALA A 240 -0.38 -6.95 -15.81
C ALA A 240 -1.83 -7.47 -15.70
N ALA A 241 -2.03 -8.76 -15.43
CA ALA A 241 -3.35 -9.31 -15.22
C ALA A 241 -4.03 -8.74 -13.96
N ALA A 242 -3.27 -8.55 -12.88
CA ALA A 242 -3.74 -7.86 -11.68
C ALA A 242 -4.22 -6.45 -12.00
N ARG A 243 -3.39 -5.66 -12.72
CA ARG A 243 -3.70 -4.30 -13.12
C ARG A 243 -4.99 -4.23 -13.93
N GLU A 244 -5.13 -5.06 -14.97
CA GLU A 244 -6.34 -5.09 -15.80
C GLU A 244 -7.60 -5.44 -14.97
N LEU A 245 -7.49 -6.37 -14.02
CA LEU A 245 -8.60 -6.70 -13.13
C LEU A 245 -8.92 -5.55 -12.18
N ILE A 246 -7.91 -4.93 -11.56
CA ILE A 246 -8.05 -3.82 -10.64
C ILE A 246 -8.72 -2.63 -11.33
N GLU A 247 -8.31 -2.29 -12.56
CA GLU A 247 -8.93 -1.23 -13.36
C GLU A 247 -10.42 -1.52 -13.61
N ARG A 248 -10.79 -2.76 -14.01
CA ARG A 248 -12.21 -3.13 -14.20
C ARG A 248 -13.03 -3.07 -12.91
N VAL A 249 -12.47 -3.55 -11.80
CA VAL A 249 -13.11 -3.54 -10.48
C VAL A 249 -13.31 -2.10 -10.01
N ALA A 250 -12.27 -1.27 -10.10
CA ALA A 250 -12.34 0.13 -9.71
C ALA A 250 -13.35 0.93 -10.55
N ALA A 251 -13.36 0.72 -11.88
CA ALA A 251 -14.36 1.34 -12.75
C ALA A 251 -15.79 0.93 -12.40
N THR A 252 -16.01 -0.36 -12.10
CA THR A 252 -17.32 -0.88 -11.68
C THR A 252 -17.78 -0.24 -10.37
N ILE A 253 -16.91 -0.19 -9.36
CA ILE A 253 -17.22 0.40 -8.04
C ILE A 253 -17.46 1.91 -8.17
N ALA A 254 -16.62 2.63 -8.91
CA ALA A 254 -16.74 4.07 -9.09
C ALA A 254 -18.06 4.43 -9.80
N ARG A 255 -18.46 3.68 -10.83
CA ARG A 255 -19.74 3.86 -11.53
C ARG A 255 -20.94 3.72 -10.60
N GLU A 256 -20.97 2.67 -9.78
CA GLU A 256 -22.12 2.40 -8.89
C GLU A 256 -22.15 3.32 -7.66
N SER A 257 -20.98 3.70 -7.13
CA SER A 257 -20.87 4.56 -5.95
C SER A 257 -20.90 6.05 -6.26
N GLY A 258 -20.75 6.45 -7.55
CA GLY A 258 -20.56 7.84 -7.95
C GLY A 258 -19.23 8.43 -7.48
N GLY A 259 -18.23 7.57 -7.23
CA GLY A 259 -16.93 7.94 -6.68
C GLY A 259 -15.88 8.33 -7.74
N VAL A 260 -14.76 8.84 -7.25
CA VAL A 260 -13.58 9.18 -8.06
C VAL A 260 -12.44 8.20 -7.80
N ILE A 261 -11.73 7.82 -8.86
CA ILE A 261 -10.62 6.86 -8.80
C ILE A 261 -9.30 7.63 -8.68
N VAL A 262 -8.45 7.17 -7.77
CA VAL A 262 -7.13 7.73 -7.48
C VAL A 262 -6.10 6.60 -7.49
N ASP A 263 -4.91 6.84 -8.04
CA ASP A 263 -3.80 5.89 -7.97
C ASP A 263 -3.04 5.94 -6.63
N GLU A 264 -2.08 5.04 -6.43
CA GLU A 264 -1.27 4.95 -5.19
C GLU A 264 -0.50 6.24 -4.87
N ASP A 265 -0.27 7.09 -5.88
CA ASP A 265 0.46 8.34 -5.79
C ASP A 265 -0.45 9.56 -5.55
N GLY A 266 -1.77 9.36 -5.51
CA GLY A 266 -2.76 10.41 -5.22
C GLY A 266 -3.27 11.18 -6.44
N PHE A 267 -3.02 10.69 -7.66
CA PHE A 267 -3.52 11.31 -8.90
C PHE A 267 -4.84 10.71 -9.35
N LEU A 268 -5.71 11.55 -9.92
CA LEU A 268 -6.97 11.09 -10.52
C LEU A 268 -6.71 10.17 -11.73
N VAL A 269 -7.50 9.10 -11.80
CA VAL A 269 -7.48 8.14 -12.89
C VAL A 269 -8.82 8.16 -13.61
N GLY A 270 -8.80 8.55 -14.89
CA GLY A 270 -9.92 8.33 -15.78
C GLY A 270 -9.81 6.93 -16.37
N LEU A 271 -10.78 6.07 -16.07
CA LEU A 271 -10.95 4.78 -16.75
C LEU A 271 -12.19 4.89 -17.62
N ASP A 272 -12.15 4.30 -18.82
CA ASP A 272 -13.33 4.21 -19.68
C ASP A 272 -14.36 3.33 -18.97
N ILE A 273 -15.41 3.97 -18.45
CA ILE A 273 -16.53 3.28 -17.82
C ILE A 273 -17.36 2.67 -18.97
N LEU A 274 -17.09 1.41 -19.29
CA LEU A 274 -17.90 0.60 -20.22
C LEU A 274 -19.31 0.36 -19.69
#